data_AF-A0AA96X7Z3-F1
#
_entry.id   AF-A0AA96X7Z3-F1
#
_cell.length_a   1.000
_cell.length_b   1.000
_cell.length_c   1.000
_cell.angle_alpha   90.00
_cell.angle_beta   90.00
_cell.angle_gamma   90.00
#
_symmetry.space_group_name_H-M   'P 1'
#
loop_
_entity.id
_entity.type
_entity.pdbx_description
1 polymer ?
#
loop_
_entity_poly.entity_id
_entity_poly.type
_entity_poly.pdbx_seq_one_letter_code
_entity_poly.pdbx_strand_id
1 'polypeptide(L)'
;MKILLTILVPFFAAVSWAGSAKVPNGVWQPSYAFLGKMPWNKNYLIVNDGQIIVESLGLPSEKYEYEALSDDADIVIKLSNSKLWKFKLNPKYGCVKKNKYSYDSNCTQQDQRKVFTLLECESTGECKILDSYFSFEDKELVKLRLESENL
;
A
#
# COMPACT_ATOMS: atom_id res chain seq x y z
N MET A 1 -9.86 -60.01 -29.36
CA MET A 1 -9.10 -59.04 -28.54
C MET A 1 -9.43 -57.63 -28.98
N LYS A 2 -10.20 -56.89 -28.20
CA LYS A 2 -10.38 -55.43 -28.36
C LYS A 2 -10.05 -54.80 -27.00
N ILE A 3 -9.02 -53.96 -27.01
CA ILE A 3 -8.46 -53.32 -25.82
C ILE A 3 -9.38 -52.17 -25.42
N LEU A 4 -9.73 -52.17 -24.14
CA LEU A 4 -10.45 -51.14 -23.40
C LEU A 4 -9.57 -49.88 -23.33
N LEU A 5 -10.08 -48.71 -23.72
CA LEU A 5 -9.42 -47.42 -23.41
C LEU A 5 -10.37 -46.57 -22.58
N THR A 6 -10.34 -46.76 -21.27
CA THR A 6 -11.03 -45.93 -20.29
C THR A 6 -10.21 -44.64 -20.12
N ILE A 7 -10.68 -43.54 -20.68
CA ILE A 7 -10.06 -42.22 -20.50
C ILE A 7 -10.47 -41.70 -19.12
N LEU A 8 -9.55 -41.78 -18.16
CA LEU A 8 -9.62 -41.03 -16.91
C LEU A 8 -9.45 -39.54 -17.24
N VAL A 9 -10.50 -38.74 -17.03
CA VAL A 9 -10.39 -37.28 -17.02
C VAL A 9 -9.86 -36.88 -15.64
N PRO A 10 -8.64 -36.32 -15.52
CA PRO A 10 -8.19 -35.82 -14.23
C PRO A 10 -9.02 -34.61 -13.82
N PHE A 11 -9.64 -34.76 -12.66
CA PHE A 11 -10.24 -33.70 -11.86
C PHE A 11 -9.15 -32.64 -11.60
N PHE A 12 -9.17 -31.54 -12.35
CA PHE A 12 -8.38 -30.36 -11.99
C PHE A 12 -9.04 -29.72 -10.77
N ALA A 13 -8.60 -30.13 -9.58
CA ALA A 13 -8.81 -29.34 -8.37
C ALA A 13 -8.07 -28.01 -8.57
N ALA A 14 -8.81 -26.96 -8.89
CA ALA A 14 -8.32 -25.60 -8.80
C ALA A 14 -8.03 -25.32 -7.33
N VAL A 15 -6.76 -25.47 -6.93
CA VAL A 15 -6.25 -24.90 -5.68
C VAL A 15 -6.28 -23.39 -5.89
N SER A 16 -7.33 -22.72 -5.43
CA SER A 16 -7.34 -21.28 -5.30
C SER A 16 -6.37 -20.92 -4.17
N TRP A 17 -5.16 -20.53 -4.54
CA TRP A 17 -4.26 -19.82 -3.63
C TRP A 17 -4.92 -18.47 -3.34
N ALA A 18 -5.78 -18.41 -2.31
CA ALA A 18 -6.13 -17.17 -1.65
C ALA A 18 -4.85 -16.69 -0.96
N GLY A 19 -4.04 -15.95 -1.70
CA GLY A 19 -2.85 -15.32 -1.15
C GLY A 19 -3.31 -14.23 -0.21
N SER A 20 -3.08 -14.41 1.09
CA SER A 20 -3.26 -13.35 2.08
C SER A 20 -2.57 -12.08 1.55
N ALA A 21 -3.36 -11.04 1.30
CA ALA A 21 -2.85 -9.83 0.68
C ALA A 21 -1.87 -9.16 1.66
N LYS A 22 -0.60 -9.04 1.25
CA LYS A 22 0.44 -8.49 2.12
C LYS A 22 0.25 -6.99 2.30
N VAL A 23 0.02 -6.56 3.55
CA VAL A 23 -0.02 -5.15 3.94
C VAL A 23 1.28 -4.47 3.49
N PRO A 24 1.22 -3.30 2.81
CA PRO A 24 2.41 -2.64 2.31
C PRO A 24 3.25 -2.11 3.47
N ASN A 25 4.45 -2.66 3.65
CA ASN A 25 5.42 -2.20 4.64
C ASN A 25 6.30 -1.07 4.08
N GLY A 26 6.62 -0.08 4.92
CA GLY A 26 7.52 1.02 4.55
C GLY A 26 7.18 2.35 5.22
N VAL A 27 8.02 3.35 4.92
CA VAL A 27 7.84 4.74 5.35
C VAL A 27 7.35 5.54 4.15
N TRP A 28 6.21 6.21 4.29
CA TRP A 28 5.52 6.86 3.18
C TRP A 28 5.17 8.31 3.49
N GLN A 29 5.25 9.16 2.47
CA GLN A 29 4.84 10.56 2.55
C GLN A 29 3.50 10.81 1.84
N PRO A 30 2.74 11.80 2.28
CA PRO A 30 1.48 12.17 1.67
C PRO A 30 1.64 13.02 0.40
N SER A 31 0.55 13.18 -0.35
CA SER A 31 0.51 13.82 -1.67
C SER A 31 0.97 15.28 -1.69
N TYR A 32 0.64 16.04 -0.65
CA TYR A 32 1.01 17.45 -0.58
C TYR A 32 2.53 17.64 -0.33
N ALA A 33 3.19 16.66 0.28
CA ALA A 33 4.65 16.68 0.47
C ALA A 33 5.34 16.43 -0.86
N PHE A 34 4.86 15.43 -1.61
CA PHE A 34 5.33 15.12 -2.96
C PHE A 34 5.22 16.31 -3.93
N LEU A 35 4.15 17.10 -3.85
CA LEU A 35 3.94 18.28 -4.70
C LEU A 35 4.54 19.58 -4.15
N GLY A 36 5.19 19.54 -2.98
CA GLY A 36 5.72 20.74 -2.30
C GLY A 36 4.63 21.76 -1.92
N LYS A 37 3.36 21.34 -1.85
CA LYS A 37 2.21 22.26 -1.75
C LYS A 37 1.81 22.61 -0.32
N MET A 38 2.30 21.93 0.72
CA MET A 38 2.08 22.35 2.11
C MET A 38 3.20 21.87 3.04
N PRO A 39 3.85 22.76 3.81
CA PRO A 39 4.85 22.38 4.81
C PRO A 39 4.30 22.10 6.22
N TRP A 40 3.00 22.26 6.50
CA TRP A 40 2.43 22.17 7.87
C TRP A 40 1.53 20.96 8.14
N ASN A 41 0.88 20.38 7.13
CA ASN A 41 0.41 19.00 7.25
C ASN A 41 1.63 18.16 6.92
N LYS A 42 2.13 17.26 7.78
CA LYS A 42 3.24 16.34 7.45
C LYS A 42 3.02 15.04 8.21
N ASN A 43 2.05 14.28 7.75
CA ASN A 43 1.70 13.00 8.34
C ASN A 43 2.46 11.93 7.57
N TYR A 44 3.58 11.47 8.10
CA TYR A 44 4.24 10.29 7.58
C TYR A 44 3.49 9.06 8.04
N LEU A 45 3.34 8.08 7.16
CA LEU A 45 2.80 6.78 7.51
C LEU A 45 3.93 5.76 7.51
N ILE A 46 4.18 5.16 8.66
CA ILE A 46 5.11 4.05 8.81
C ILE A 46 4.25 2.80 9.03
N VAL A 47 4.42 1.82 8.15
CA VAL A 47 3.74 0.53 8.25
C VAL A 47 4.80 -0.55 8.41
N ASN A 48 4.72 -1.27 9.54
CA ASN A 48 5.60 -2.38 9.89
C ASN A 48 4.75 -3.62 10.18
N ASP A 49 5.44 -4.74 10.46
CA ASP A 49 4.78 -5.99 10.84
C ASP A 49 3.98 -5.80 12.14
N GLY A 50 2.65 -5.72 12.02
CA GLY A 50 1.69 -5.61 13.13
C GLY A 50 1.42 -4.20 13.66
N GLN A 51 2.11 -3.16 13.17
CA GLN A 51 1.91 -1.80 13.65
C GLN A 51 1.88 -0.75 12.53
N ILE A 52 1.06 0.27 12.74
CA ILE A 52 0.98 1.49 11.94
C ILE A 52 1.26 2.69 12.82
N ILE A 53 2.14 3.57 12.35
CA ILE A 53 2.50 4.81 13.02
C ILE A 53 2.18 5.97 12.08
N VAL A 54 1.42 6.94 12.59
CA VAL A 54 1.19 8.23 11.92
C VAL A 54 2.00 9.28 12.64
N GLU A 55 3.05 9.77 12.00
CA GLU A 55 3.90 10.83 12.55
C GLU A 55 3.53 12.16 11.94
N SER A 56 3.01 13.07 12.75
CA SER A 56 2.60 14.41 12.34
C SER A 56 3.60 15.42 12.88
N LEU A 57 4.22 16.25 12.03
CA LEU A 57 5.16 17.26 12.55
C LEU A 57 4.50 18.20 13.57
N GLY A 58 5.08 18.27 14.76
CA GLY A 58 4.61 19.14 15.85
C GLY A 58 3.44 18.57 16.65
N LEU A 59 3.00 17.34 16.35
CA LEU A 59 2.01 16.60 17.15
C LEU A 59 2.61 15.27 17.62
N PRO A 60 2.07 14.68 18.70
CA PRO A 60 2.46 13.34 19.13
C PRO A 60 2.20 12.32 18.02
N SER A 61 3.13 11.38 17.83
CA SER A 61 2.93 10.26 16.91
C SER A 61 1.80 9.36 17.40
N GLU A 62 0.88 9.01 16.51
CA GLU A 62 -0.18 8.05 16.79
C GLU A 62 0.27 6.64 16.40
N LYS A 63 0.04 5.65 17.26
CA LYS A 63 0.44 4.25 17.02
C LYS A 63 -0.77 3.33 17.15
N TYR A 64 -0.92 2.45 16.17
CA TYR A 64 -2.04 1.51 16.08
C TYR A 64 -1.51 0.11 15.81
N GLU A 65 -1.91 -0.85 16.64
CA GLU A 65 -1.86 -2.26 16.22
C GLU A 65 -2.97 -2.48 15.19
N TYR A 66 -2.77 -3.43 14.27
CA TYR A 66 -3.78 -3.74 13.28
C TYR A 66 -3.95 -5.24 13.01
N GLU A 67 -5.16 -5.60 12.62
CA GLU A 67 -5.53 -6.92 12.13
C GLU A 67 -5.97 -6.81 10.66
N ALA A 68 -5.42 -7.67 9.80
CA ALA A 68 -5.83 -7.72 8.39
C ALA A 68 -7.16 -8.47 8.25
N LEU A 69 -8.10 -7.89 7.53
CA LEU A 69 -9.46 -8.41 7.35
C LEU A 69 -9.75 -8.95 5.93
N SER A 70 -8.85 -8.74 4.96
CA SER A 70 -9.10 -8.99 3.53
C SER A 70 -8.11 -9.96 2.89
N ASP A 71 -8.63 -10.85 2.05
CA ASP A 71 -7.89 -11.72 1.11
C ASP A 71 -7.99 -11.24 -0.36
N ASP A 72 -8.65 -10.10 -0.60
CA ASP A 72 -8.94 -9.57 -1.94
C ASP A 72 -7.95 -8.47 -2.38
N ALA A 73 -8.11 -7.98 -3.62
CA ALA A 73 -7.23 -7.02 -4.28
C ALA A 73 -7.00 -5.69 -3.52
N ASP A 74 -7.89 -5.32 -2.60
CA ASP A 74 -7.71 -4.19 -1.69
C ASP A 74 -7.51 -4.69 -0.26
N ILE A 75 -6.51 -4.14 0.44
CA ILE A 75 -6.16 -4.58 1.80
C ILE A 75 -6.94 -3.75 2.80
N VAL A 76 -7.81 -4.40 3.56
CA VAL A 76 -8.58 -3.78 4.65
C VAL A 76 -8.01 -4.24 5.97
N ILE A 77 -7.80 -3.31 6.87
CA ILE A 77 -7.32 -3.57 8.23
C ILE A 77 -8.26 -2.96 9.26
N LYS A 78 -8.29 -3.56 10.45
CA LYS A 78 -8.90 -3.01 11.64
C LYS A 78 -7.81 -2.54 12.60
N LEU A 79 -7.85 -1.26 12.96
CA LEU A 79 -6.94 -0.68 13.93
C LEU A 79 -7.39 -1.01 15.36
N SER A 80 -6.47 -0.94 16.32
CA SER A 80 -6.73 -1.13 17.76
C SER A 80 -7.77 -0.16 18.34
N ASN A 81 -7.94 1.02 17.72
CA ASN A 81 -8.99 1.98 18.08
C ASN A 81 -10.34 1.69 17.39
N SER A 82 -10.51 0.50 16.80
CA SER A 82 -11.70 0.05 16.06
C SER A 82 -11.97 0.75 14.73
N LYS A 83 -11.11 1.67 14.27
CA LYS A 83 -11.23 2.24 12.93
C LYS A 83 -10.90 1.20 11.86
N LEU A 84 -11.59 1.28 10.72
CA LEU A 84 -11.31 0.47 9.55
C LEU A 84 -10.57 1.31 8.52
N TRP A 85 -9.38 0.86 8.13
CA TRP A 85 -8.61 1.48 7.08
C TRP A 85 -8.49 0.55 5.88
N LYS A 86 -8.57 1.14 4.68
CA LYS A 86 -8.43 0.42 3.42
C LYS A 86 -7.29 1.01 2.62
N PHE A 87 -6.33 0.16 2.25
CA PHE A 87 -5.23 0.48 1.35
C PHE A 87 -5.64 0.12 -0.07
N LYS A 88 -5.96 1.16 -0.86
CA LYS A 88 -6.19 1.00 -2.29
C LYS A 88 -4.86 1.13 -3.03
N LEU A 89 -4.24 0.00 -3.33
CA LEU A 89 -2.92 -0.04 -3.99
C LEU A 89 -2.99 0.60 -5.39
N ASN A 90 -1.95 1.33 -5.76
CA ASN A 90 -1.81 1.87 -7.10
C ASN A 90 -1.21 0.80 -8.03
N PRO A 91 -1.96 0.29 -9.03
CA PRO A 91 -1.45 -0.74 -9.93
C PRO A 91 -0.31 -0.27 -10.82
N LYS A 92 -0.07 1.04 -10.89
CA LYS A 92 1.01 1.66 -11.67
C LYS A 92 2.24 2.03 -10.83
N TYR A 93 2.22 1.76 -9.52
CA TYR A 93 3.37 2.02 -8.66
C TYR A 93 4.62 1.31 -9.18
N GLY A 94 5.74 2.03 -9.26
CA GLY A 94 7.01 1.46 -9.74
C GLY A 94 7.04 1.13 -11.23
N CYS A 95 6.04 1.52 -12.03
CA CYS A 95 6.13 1.41 -13.50
C CYS A 95 7.41 2.15 -13.98
N VAL A 96 8.27 1.49 -14.76
CA VAL A 96 9.55 2.10 -15.17
C VAL A 96 9.50 2.54 -16.63
N LYS A 97 10.08 3.71 -16.92
CA LYS A 97 10.35 4.14 -18.29
C LYS A 97 11.34 3.15 -18.94
N LYS A 98 10.90 2.39 -19.94
CA LYS A 98 11.72 1.32 -20.56
C LYS A 98 13.01 1.83 -21.21
N ASN A 99 13.04 3.06 -21.76
CA ASN A 99 14.26 3.75 -22.22
C ASN A 99 14.00 5.25 -22.56
N LYS A 100 15.02 6.00 -23.00
CA LYS A 100 14.96 7.43 -23.35
C LYS A 100 13.90 7.78 -24.41
N TYR A 101 13.53 6.82 -25.25
CA TYR A 101 12.71 7.02 -26.46
C TYR A 101 11.35 6.28 -26.47
N SER A 102 11.12 5.34 -25.55
CA SER A 102 9.84 4.64 -25.40
C SER A 102 9.23 4.94 -24.04
N TYR A 103 8.10 5.63 -24.07
CA TYR A 103 7.24 5.80 -22.92
C TYR A 103 6.38 4.54 -22.80
N ASP A 104 6.20 4.02 -21.58
CA ASP A 104 4.88 3.53 -21.26
C ASP A 104 4.01 4.78 -21.23
N SER A 105 3.34 5.08 -22.35
CA SER A 105 2.63 6.34 -22.60
C SER A 105 1.54 6.63 -21.56
N ASN A 106 1.22 5.64 -20.74
CA ASN A 106 0.14 5.65 -19.76
C ASN A 106 0.62 5.85 -18.31
N CYS A 107 1.92 6.06 -18.05
CA CYS A 107 2.43 6.20 -16.68
C CYS A 107 3.05 7.57 -16.41
N THR A 108 2.41 8.36 -15.55
CA THR A 108 2.92 9.66 -15.11
C THR A 108 3.96 9.51 -14.00
N GLN A 109 4.78 10.54 -13.74
CA GLN A 109 5.68 10.57 -12.58
C GLN A 109 4.92 10.39 -11.25
N GLN A 110 3.69 10.90 -11.20
CA GLN A 110 2.82 10.73 -10.04
C GLN A 110 2.40 9.26 -9.89
N ASP A 111 2.03 8.57 -10.98
CA ASP A 111 1.69 7.14 -10.95
C ASP A 111 2.87 6.28 -10.50
N GLN A 112 4.09 6.65 -10.85
CA GLN A 112 5.31 5.93 -10.49
C GLN A 112 5.59 5.95 -9.00
N ARG A 113 5.36 7.10 -8.35
CA ARG A 113 5.72 7.32 -6.95
C ARG A 113 4.54 7.13 -5.98
N LYS A 114 3.30 7.25 -6.44
CA LYS A 114 2.10 6.97 -5.63
C LYS A 114 2.01 5.47 -5.36
N VAL A 115 2.01 5.08 -4.09
CA VAL A 115 2.00 3.67 -3.69
C VAL A 115 0.56 3.20 -3.46
N PHE A 116 -0.22 3.96 -2.68
CA PHE A 116 -1.63 3.67 -2.42
C PHE A 116 -2.40 4.94 -2.03
N THR A 117 -3.72 4.82 -2.05
CA THR A 117 -4.63 5.78 -1.40
C THR A 117 -5.15 5.14 -0.11
N LEU A 118 -5.03 5.85 1.01
CA LEU A 118 -5.55 5.43 2.31
C LEU A 118 -6.97 5.94 2.46
N LEU A 119 -7.86 5.04 2.83
CA LEU A 119 -9.28 5.30 3.01
C LEU A 119 -9.67 4.97 4.46
N GLU A 120 -10.47 5.82 5.10
CA GLU A 120 -11.15 5.49 6.36
C GLU A 120 -12.57 5.03 6.02
N CYS A 121 -12.97 3.88 6.54
CA CYS A 121 -14.25 3.30 6.23
C CYS A 121 -15.14 3.22 7.49
N GLU A 122 -16.41 3.59 7.34
CA GLU A 122 -17.42 3.40 8.39
C GLU A 122 -17.88 1.94 8.47
N SER A 123 -17.85 1.25 7.33
CA SER A 123 -18.15 -0.18 7.15
C SER A 123 -17.26 -0.75 6.04
N THR A 124 -17.41 -2.00 5.65
CA THR A 124 -16.63 -2.59 4.55
C THR A 124 -16.91 -1.99 3.17
N GLY A 125 -17.95 -1.16 3.02
CA GLY A 125 -18.37 -0.57 1.74
C GLY A 125 -18.21 0.95 1.63
N GLU A 126 -18.52 1.70 2.68
CA GLU A 126 -18.50 3.16 2.65
C GLU A 126 -17.19 3.71 3.21
N CYS A 127 -16.37 4.31 2.33
CA CYS A 127 -15.07 4.85 2.70
C CYS A 127 -14.83 6.26 2.18
N LYS A 128 -14.15 7.07 2.99
CA LYS A 128 -13.67 8.41 2.67
C LYS A 128 -12.15 8.39 2.46
N ILE A 129 -11.66 9.17 1.50
CA ILE A 129 -10.21 9.37 1.32
C ILE A 129 -9.65 10.12 2.53
N LEU A 130 -8.70 9.48 3.21
CA LEU A 130 -7.86 10.14 4.21
C LEU A 130 -6.71 10.87 3.52
N ASP A 131 -5.87 10.14 2.78
CA ASP A 131 -4.73 10.70 2.07
C ASP A 131 -4.26 9.76 0.93
N SER A 132 -3.31 10.22 0.13
CA SER A 132 -2.56 9.40 -0.82
C SER A 132 -1.09 9.40 -0.47
N TYR A 133 -0.51 8.21 -0.42
CA TYR A 133 0.85 7.99 0.04
C TYR A 133 1.79 7.65 -1.12
N PHE A 134 3.01 8.18 -1.03
CA PHE A 134 4.06 8.15 -2.03
C PHE A 134 5.35 7.65 -1.41
N SER A 135 6.19 7.01 -2.23
CA SER A 135 7.54 6.61 -1.83
C SER A 135 8.46 7.83 -1.67
N PHE A 136 9.31 7.78 -0.65
CA PHE A 136 10.46 8.68 -0.56
C PHE A 136 11.52 8.34 -1.59
N GLU A 137 12.25 9.35 -2.04
CA GLU A 137 13.53 9.13 -2.73
C GLU A 137 14.60 8.73 -1.71
N ASP A 138 15.61 7.97 -2.14
CA ASP A 138 16.69 7.49 -1.25
C ASP A 138 17.34 8.62 -0.46
N LYS A 139 17.55 9.78 -1.09
CA LYS A 139 18.12 10.97 -0.44
C LYS A 139 17.22 11.55 0.67
N GLU A 140 15.90 11.39 0.54
CA GLU A 140 14.92 11.84 1.53
C GLU A 140 14.85 10.83 2.69
N LEU A 141 14.99 9.54 2.41
CA LEU A 141 15.09 8.48 3.41
C LEU A 141 16.31 8.66 4.33
N VAL A 142 17.46 9.09 3.79
CA VAL A 142 18.66 9.37 4.60
C VAL A 142 18.40 10.49 5.61
N LYS A 143 17.71 11.56 5.19
CA LYS A 143 17.36 12.66 6.09
C LYS A 143 16.43 12.20 7.22
N LEU A 144 15.41 11.40 6.90
CA LEU A 144 14.48 10.87 7.88
C LEU A 144 15.15 9.90 8.87
N ARG A 145 16.06 9.04 8.39
CA ARG A 145 16.81 8.15 9.27
C ARG A 145 17.61 8.94 10.32
N LEU A 146 18.30 9.99 9.89
CA LEU A 146 19.04 10.87 10.79
C LEU A 146 18.12 11.60 11.79
N GLU A 147 16.89 11.93 11.42
CA GLU A 147 15.92 12.54 12.33
C GLU A 147 15.35 11.50 13.32
N SER A 148 15.13 10.25 12.88
CA SER A 148 14.60 9.17 13.73
C SER A 148 15.60 8.57 14.72
N GLU A 149 16.90 8.59 14.40
CA GLU A 149 17.97 8.08 15.29
C GLU A 149 18.35 9.09 16.39
N ASN A 150 17.85 10.33 16.29
CA ASN A 150 18.09 11.42 17.25
C ASN A 150 16.87 11.71 18.14
N LEU A 151 15.83 10.87 18.08
CA LEU A 151 14.65 10.88 18.97
C LEU A 151 14.73 9.70 19.94
#